data_AF-A0A431IVT1-F1
#
_entry.id   AF-A0A431IVT1-F1
#
_cell.length_a   1.000
_cell.length_b   1.000
_cell.length_c   1.000
_cell.angle_alpha   90.00
_cell.angle_beta   90.00
_cell.angle_gamma   90.00
#
_symmetry.space_group_name_H-M   'P 1'
#
loop_
_entity.id
_entity.type
_entity.pdbx_description
1 polymer ?
#
loop_
_entity_poly.entity_id
_entity_poly.type
_entity_poly.pdbx_seq_one_letter_code
_entity_poly.pdbx_strand_id
1 'polypeptide(L)'
;MRNLLIILSGFAFCGVASASSTVTFPINCANNVNITATSTLQDVQKCTIDKQKNTKGMYEIKFTDANKHKYTCYFVNNTPTEVINHCES
;
A
#
# COMPACT_ATOMS: atom_id res chain seq x y z
N MET A 1 9.02 47.14 -23.70
CA MET A 1 10.00 46.41 -22.86
C MET A 1 9.59 44.94 -22.86
N ARG A 2 10.47 44.06 -23.36
CA ARG A 2 10.21 42.67 -23.72
C ARG A 2 10.43 41.77 -22.51
N ASN A 3 9.36 41.45 -21.80
CA ASN A 3 9.29 40.45 -20.72
C ASN A 3 8.68 39.16 -21.30
N LEU A 4 9.00 37.93 -20.93
CA LEU A 4 10.01 37.34 -20.06
C LEU A 4 9.89 35.80 -20.28
N LEU A 5 11.04 35.14 -20.44
CA LEU A 5 11.39 33.74 -20.12
C LEU A 5 10.43 32.58 -20.47
N ILE A 6 10.77 31.95 -21.60
CA ILE A 6 10.93 30.51 -21.86
C ILE A 6 10.53 29.58 -20.71
N ILE A 7 9.41 28.89 -20.93
CA ILE A 7 8.93 27.72 -20.22
C ILE A 7 9.80 26.53 -20.65
N LEU A 8 10.78 26.15 -19.83
CA LEU A 8 11.51 24.90 -20.02
C LEU A 8 10.91 23.83 -19.11
N SER A 9 9.89 23.18 -19.67
CA SER A 9 9.37 21.88 -19.28
C SER A 9 10.50 20.87 -19.11
N GLY A 10 10.84 20.58 -17.86
CA GLY A 10 11.79 19.54 -17.47
C GLY A 10 11.28 18.82 -16.23
N PHE A 11 10.04 18.33 -16.25
CA PHE A 11 9.59 17.36 -15.25
C PHE A 11 10.32 16.04 -15.52
N ALA A 12 11.50 15.90 -14.94
CA ALA A 12 12.13 14.62 -14.72
C ALA A 12 11.24 13.84 -13.74
N PHE A 13 10.27 13.10 -14.28
CA PHE A 13 9.63 12.01 -13.56
C PHE A 13 10.70 10.95 -13.33
N CYS A 14 11.47 11.09 -12.24
CA CYS A 14 12.17 9.98 -11.63
C CYS A 14 11.09 8.97 -11.23
N GLY A 15 10.80 8.06 -12.16
CA GLY A 15 10.04 6.85 -11.88
C GLY A 15 10.80 6.09 -10.81
N VAL A 16 10.38 6.26 -9.57
CA VAL A 16 10.69 5.32 -8.50
C VAL A 16 10.12 3.98 -8.93
N ALA A 17 10.95 3.16 -9.56
CA ALA A 17 10.68 1.75 -9.71
C ALA A 17 10.63 1.19 -8.29
N SER A 18 9.42 1.13 -7.72
CA SER A 18 9.15 0.40 -6.50
C SER A 18 9.48 -1.05 -6.81
N ALA A 19 10.64 -1.52 -6.33
CA ALA A 19 10.95 -2.93 -6.27
C ALA A 19 9.96 -3.55 -5.28
N SER A 20 8.85 -4.08 -5.80
CA SER A 20 7.85 -4.78 -5.00
C SER A 20 8.50 -6.03 -4.44
N SER A 21 8.92 -5.95 -3.18
CA SER A 21 9.56 -7.07 -2.50
C SER A 21 8.46 -7.97 -1.94
N THR A 22 8.61 -9.28 -2.10
CA THR A 22 7.67 -10.26 -1.54
C THR A 22 7.64 -10.10 -0.02
N VAL A 23 6.46 -9.92 0.55
CA VAL A 23 6.27 -9.80 2.00
C VAL A 23 6.65 -11.09 2.71
N THR A 24 7.40 -10.96 3.82
CA THR A 24 7.58 -12.05 4.78
C THR A 24 6.55 -11.92 5.89
N PHE A 25 5.71 -12.95 6.06
CA PHE A 25 4.76 -13.03 7.16
C PHE A 25 5.41 -13.63 8.43
N PRO A 26 4.93 -13.30 9.64
CA PRO A 26 3.84 -12.36 9.94
C PRO A 26 4.26 -10.88 9.87
N ILE A 27 3.31 -9.99 9.54
CA ILE A 27 3.49 -8.53 9.69
C ILE A 27 2.90 -8.11 11.04
N ASN A 28 3.71 -7.44 11.86
CA ASN A 28 3.32 -7.02 13.20
C ASN A 28 2.89 -5.55 13.23
N CYS A 29 1.62 -5.29 13.48
CA CYS A 29 1.06 -3.94 13.60
C CYS A 29 1.09 -3.43 15.06
N ALA A 30 1.00 -2.10 15.24
CA ALA A 30 1.19 -1.40 16.52
C ALA A 30 0.21 -1.80 17.66
N ASN A 31 -0.82 -2.60 17.39
CA ASN A 31 -1.84 -3.06 18.34
C ASN A 31 -1.74 -4.55 18.69
N ASN A 32 -0.54 -5.15 18.60
CA ASN A 32 -0.32 -6.60 18.74
C ASN A 32 -1.14 -7.42 17.72
N VAL A 33 -1.47 -6.81 16.58
CA VAL A 33 -2.16 -7.49 15.49
C VAL A 33 -1.10 -8.09 14.58
N ASN A 34 -1.14 -9.41 14.43
CA ASN A 34 -0.25 -10.13 13.52
C ASN A 34 -1.03 -10.49 12.25
N ILE A 35 -0.63 -9.89 11.14
CA ILE A 35 -1.18 -10.22 9.83
C ILE A 35 -0.42 -11.41 9.28
N THR A 36 -1.16 -12.41 8.82
CA THR A 36 -0.65 -13.64 8.19
C THR A 36 -1.25 -13.75 6.79
N ALA A 37 -0.78 -14.69 5.97
CA ALA A 37 -1.34 -14.92 4.64
C ALA A 37 -2.84 -15.29 4.65
N THR A 38 -3.37 -15.78 5.78
CA THR A 38 -4.79 -16.14 5.94
C THR A 38 -5.61 -15.06 6.65
N SER A 39 -5.01 -13.92 6.99
CA SER A 39 -5.72 -12.83 7.64
C SER A 39 -6.74 -12.21 6.70
N THR A 40 -7.83 -11.75 7.29
CA THR A 40 -8.93 -11.12 6.56
C THR A 40 -8.71 -9.63 6.37
N LEU A 41 -9.50 -9.02 5.49
CA LEU A 41 -9.57 -7.58 5.32
C LEU A 41 -9.82 -6.86 6.66
N GLN A 42 -10.74 -7.39 7.47
CA GLN A 42 -11.04 -6.85 8.79
C GLN A 42 -9.83 -6.88 9.73
N ASP A 43 -8.97 -7.90 9.61
CA ASP A 43 -7.75 -7.98 10.43
C ASP A 43 -6.72 -6.93 10.02
N VAL A 44 -6.50 -6.76 8.72
CA VAL A 44 -5.58 -5.73 8.20
C VAL A 44 -6.08 -4.33 8.54
N GLN A 45 -7.39 -4.10 8.55
CA GLN A 45 -7.99 -2.83 8.95
C GLN A 45 -7.77 -2.46 10.42
N LYS A 46 -7.26 -3.37 11.26
CA LYS A 46 -6.83 -3.06 12.64
C LYS A 46 -5.41 -2.47 12.72
N CYS A 47 -4.67 -2.48 11.60
CA CYS A 47 -3.37 -1.82 11.46
C CYS A 47 -3.52 -0.32 11.19
N THR A 48 -2.41 0.41 11.21
CA THR A 48 -2.39 1.83 10.85
C THR A 48 -2.56 1.97 9.34
N ILE A 49 -3.79 2.28 8.92
CA ILE A 49 -4.13 2.41 7.50
C ILE A 49 -3.65 3.76 6.93
N ASP A 50 -2.86 3.70 5.87
CA ASP A 50 -2.41 4.87 5.11
C ASP A 50 -3.37 5.22 3.97
N LYS A 51 -3.85 4.21 3.22
CA LYS A 51 -4.71 4.41 2.06
C LYS A 51 -5.51 3.15 1.74
N GLN A 52 -6.73 3.30 1.25
CA GLN A 52 -7.54 2.20 0.74
C GLN A 52 -8.22 2.62 -0.57
N LYS A 53 -8.28 1.73 -1.58
CA LYS A 53 -8.96 2.01 -2.86
C LYS A 53 -9.24 0.74 -3.65
N ASN A 54 -10.27 0.78 -4.49
CA ASN A 54 -10.40 -0.19 -5.57
C ASN A 54 -9.47 0.20 -6.72
N THR A 55 -8.66 -0.75 -7.22
CA THR A 55 -7.74 -0.55 -8.34
C THR A 55 -7.67 -1.85 -9.15
N LYS A 56 -7.90 -1.74 -10.47
CA LYS A 56 -7.82 -2.88 -11.40
C LYS A 56 -8.70 -4.10 -10.99
N GLY A 57 -9.89 -3.84 -10.45
CA GLY A 57 -10.82 -4.88 -10.02
C GLY A 57 -10.49 -5.57 -8.68
N MET A 58 -9.45 -5.10 -7.98
CA MET A 58 -9.12 -5.55 -6.63
C MET A 58 -9.23 -4.41 -5.64
N TYR A 59 -9.40 -4.75 -4.37
CA TYR A 59 -9.36 -3.81 -3.27
C TYR A 59 -7.96 -3.76 -2.67
N GLU A 60 -7.33 -2.60 -2.71
CA GLU A 60 -5.96 -2.34 -2.26
C GLU A 60 -5.99 -1.62 -0.90
N ILE A 61 -5.25 -2.14 0.08
CA ILE A 61 -4.96 -1.48 1.35
C ILE A 61 -3.47 -1.23 1.49
N LYS A 62 -3.10 0.03 1.73
CA LYS A 62 -1.78 0.43 2.22
C LYS A 62 -1.84 0.68 3.72
N PHE A 63 -0.91 0.10 4.45
CA PHE A 63 -0.80 0.24 5.88
C PHE A 63 0.65 0.22 6.34
N THR A 64 0.87 0.70 7.56
CA THR A 64 2.17 0.79 8.19
C THR A 64 2.21 -0.13 9.42
N ASP A 65 3.29 -0.90 9.55
CA ASP A 65 3.51 -1.82 10.68
C ASP A 65 4.03 -1.10 11.94
N ALA A 66 4.27 -1.84 13.02
CA ALA A 66 4.80 -1.29 14.27
C ALA A 66 6.21 -0.68 14.13
N ASN A 67 6.99 -1.13 13.14
CA ASN A 67 8.35 -0.68 12.86
C ASN A 67 8.42 0.41 11.79
N LYS A 68 7.26 0.94 11.37
CA LYS A 68 7.12 1.94 10.30
C LYS A 68 7.46 1.44 8.89
N HIS A 69 7.46 0.13 8.66
CA HIS A 69 7.50 -0.44 7.32
C HIS A 69 6.13 -0.34 6.67
N LYS A 70 6.12 -0.05 5.37
CA LYS A 70 4.89 0.10 4.58
C LYS A 70 4.61 -1.19 3.85
N TYR A 71 3.34 -1.55 3.80
CA TYR A 71 2.85 -2.72 3.10
C TYR A 71 1.63 -2.34 2.29
N THR A 72 1.48 -2.98 1.13
CA THR A 72 0.28 -2.94 0.33
C THR A 72 -0.27 -4.35 0.21
N CYS A 73 -1.45 -4.61 0.75
CA CYS A 73 -2.16 -5.87 0.59
C CYS A 73 -3.37 -5.69 -0.33
N TYR A 74 -3.66 -6.73 -1.09
CA TYR A 74 -4.73 -6.75 -2.07
C TYR A 74 -5.73 -7.85 -1.72
N PHE A 75 -6.99 -7.53 -1.96
CA PHE A 75 -8.15 -8.37 -1.71
C PHE A 75 -8.98 -8.43 -2.98
N VAL A 76 -9.72 -9.52 -3.19
CA VAL A 76 -10.59 -9.64 -4.37
C VAL A 76 -11.67 -8.55 -4.37
N ASN A 77 -12.16 -8.17 -3.18
CA ASN A 77 -13.20 -7.17 -2.99
C ASN A 77 -13.08 -6.50 -1.60
N ASN A 78 -13.96 -5.55 -1.31
CA ASN A 78 -14.02 -4.84 -0.02
C ASN A 78 -14.97 -5.52 0.99
N THR A 79 -14.93 -6.85 1.10
CA THR A 79 -15.72 -7.59 2.09
C THR A 79 -14.86 -7.87 3.32
N PRO A 80 -15.35 -7.62 4.55
CA PRO A 80 -14.54 -7.77 5.77
C PRO A 80 -13.90 -9.15 5.96
N THR A 81 -14.57 -10.20 5.47
CA THR A 81 -14.14 -11.60 5.56
C THR A 81 -13.21 -12.04 4.43
N GLU A 82 -12.95 -11.16 3.45
CA GLU A 82 -12.09 -11.47 2.31
C GLU A 82 -10.66 -11.70 2.79
N VAL A 83 -10.06 -12.83 2.39
CA VAL A 83 -8.69 -13.19 2.78
C VAL A 83 -7.71 -12.43 1.89
N ILE A 84 -6.53 -12.15 2.42
CA ILE A 84 -5.42 -11.58 1.65
C ILE A 84 -5.17 -12.43 0.39
N ASN A 85 -5.21 -11.78 -0.76
CA ASN A 85 -4.84 -12.40 -2.03
C ASN A 85 -3.32 -12.31 -2.27
N HIS A 86 -2.74 -11.13 -2.10
CA HIS A 86 -1.28 -10.93 -2.10
C HIS A 86 -0.91 -9.66 -1.34
N CYS A 87 0.35 -9.58 -0.88
CA CYS A 87 0.91 -8.38 -0.29
C CYS A 87 2.32 -8.11 -0.81
N GLU A 88 2.68 -6.83 -0.88
CA GLU A 88 3.99 -6.30 -1.22
C GLU A 88 4.45 -5.28 -0.17
N SER A 89 5.76 -5.14 0.02
CA SER A 89 6.39 -4.12 0.90
C SER A 89 7.15 -3.09 0.08
#